data_AF-A0A849D6E1-F1
#
_entry.id   AF-A0A849D6E1-F1
#
_cell.length_a   1.000
_cell.length_b   1.000
_cell.length_c   1.000
_cell.angle_alpha   90.00
_cell.angle_beta   90.00
_cell.angle_gamma   90.00
#
_symmetry.space_group_name_H-M   'P 1'
#
loop_
_entity.id
_entity.type
_entity.pdbx_description
1 polymer ?
#
loop_
_entity_poly.entity_id
_entity_poly.type
_entity_poly.pdbx_seq_one_letter_code
_entity_poly.pdbx_strand_id
1 'polypeptide(L)'
;YGIPDFKMEKDVIDRRLAVLEEEGIEFRCGVNVGQDIPAKKLQSEFDAVILCGGASVRRKLPIKGADLKGVVQAMDFLAQNNRRVGGITRFENEVLARDKHVIVIGGGDTGSDCIGTSFRQGAKSVVNFEIMPKATTERPEDQPWPFWPMRLRTSSSHKEGAERVFSISTKEFIGDDKGNVTALKTVEVAWEKVPGQRPVLKEIPGSEKEWKCDLVLLALGFTGSEMTIADELGLDMDPRTNIKASVANYKTNVPGVFVAGDQRRGQSLIVWAISEGRQAAYHVDTYLMGESKLPLKGEGDLPRV
;
A
#
# COMPACT_ATOMS: atom_id res chain seq x y z
N TYR A 1 -0.96 5.78 -8.59
CA TYR A 1 -2.05 6.69 -8.18
C TYR A 1 -2.36 6.70 -6.67
N GLY A 2 -1.46 6.26 -5.78
CA GLY A 2 -1.74 6.32 -4.32
C GLY A 2 -1.35 7.64 -3.66
N ILE A 3 -0.14 8.13 -3.95
CA ILE A 3 0.46 9.28 -3.28
C ILE A 3 -0.16 10.60 -3.81
N PRO A 4 -0.77 11.42 -2.94
CA PRO A 4 -1.34 12.71 -3.33
C PRO A 4 -0.30 13.73 -3.80
N ASP A 5 -0.74 14.64 -4.67
CA ASP A 5 0.09 15.71 -5.24
C ASP A 5 0.70 16.63 -4.19
N PHE A 6 0.03 16.85 -3.06
CA PHE A 6 0.57 17.66 -1.95
C PHE A 6 1.74 17.00 -1.21
N LYS A 7 2.06 15.72 -1.50
CA LYS A 7 3.28 15.04 -1.02
C LYS A 7 4.30 14.84 -2.13
N MET A 8 3.83 14.62 -3.36
CA MET A 8 4.67 14.37 -4.51
C MET A 8 3.91 14.76 -5.79
N GLU A 9 4.34 15.88 -6.36
CA GLU A 9 3.86 16.44 -7.60
C GLU A 9 4.12 15.46 -8.76
N LYS A 10 3.17 15.38 -9.71
CA LYS A 10 3.19 14.36 -10.76
C LYS A 10 4.15 14.70 -11.91
N ASP A 11 4.46 15.98 -12.09
CA ASP A 11 5.47 16.46 -13.05
C ASP A 11 6.87 15.89 -12.77
N VAL A 12 7.20 15.59 -11.51
CA VAL A 12 8.43 14.89 -11.12
C VAL A 12 8.50 13.49 -11.72
N ILE A 13 7.35 12.78 -11.77
CA ILE A 13 7.24 11.46 -12.40
C ILE A 13 7.31 11.62 -13.92
N ASP A 14 6.57 12.56 -14.48
CA ASP A 14 6.54 12.80 -15.94
C ASP A 14 7.94 13.10 -16.48
N ARG A 15 8.71 13.93 -15.78
CA ARG A 15 10.11 14.20 -16.13
C ARG A 15 10.96 12.93 -16.13
N ARG A 16 10.76 12.01 -15.18
CA ARG A 16 11.51 10.76 -15.13
C ARG A 16 11.08 9.81 -16.26
N LEU A 17 9.80 9.77 -16.60
CA LEU A 17 9.28 8.98 -17.71
C LEU A 17 9.84 9.47 -19.05
N ALA A 18 9.86 10.78 -19.28
CA ALA A 18 10.43 11.36 -20.51
C ALA A 18 11.88 10.93 -20.74
N VAL A 19 12.71 10.90 -19.69
CA VAL A 19 14.09 10.39 -19.78
C VAL A 19 14.13 8.91 -20.17
N LEU A 20 13.24 8.08 -19.61
CA LEU A 20 13.18 6.65 -19.93
C LEU A 20 12.72 6.40 -21.37
N GLU A 21 11.78 7.23 -21.86
CA GLU A 21 11.34 7.20 -23.26
C GLU A 21 12.47 7.61 -24.21
N GLU A 22 13.23 8.66 -23.88
CA GLU A 22 14.42 9.10 -24.64
C GLU A 22 15.54 8.05 -24.63
N GLU A 23 15.66 7.26 -23.57
CA GLU A 23 16.56 6.08 -23.49
C GLU A 23 16.07 4.90 -24.36
N GLY A 24 14.88 4.98 -24.94
CA GLY A 24 14.31 3.99 -25.86
C GLY A 24 13.35 2.98 -25.22
N ILE A 25 12.87 3.23 -23.99
CA ILE A 25 11.89 2.36 -23.34
C ILE A 25 10.49 2.61 -23.92
N GLU A 26 9.86 1.54 -24.43
CA GLU A 26 8.45 1.59 -24.87
C GLU A 26 7.49 1.36 -23.70
N PHE A 27 6.57 2.31 -23.45
CA PHE A 27 5.49 2.16 -22.48
C PHE A 27 4.17 1.78 -23.16
N ARG A 28 3.66 0.57 -22.88
CA ARG A 28 2.35 0.10 -23.37
C ARG A 28 1.29 0.21 -22.27
N CYS A 29 0.63 1.36 -22.22
CA CYS A 29 -0.41 1.68 -21.22
C CYS A 29 -1.78 1.08 -21.57
N GLY A 30 -2.66 0.98 -20.57
CA GLY A 30 -4.03 0.47 -20.78
C GLY A 30 -4.12 -1.04 -21.01
N VAL A 31 -3.08 -1.78 -20.66
CA VAL A 31 -3.00 -3.24 -20.79
C VAL A 31 -2.78 -3.86 -19.41
N ASN A 32 -3.56 -4.87 -19.08
CA ASN A 32 -3.45 -5.68 -17.88
C ASN A 32 -3.01 -7.11 -18.22
N VAL A 33 -1.78 -7.46 -17.84
CA VAL A 33 -1.20 -8.79 -18.07
C VAL A 33 -1.90 -9.83 -17.18
N GLY A 34 -2.32 -10.95 -17.79
CA GLY A 34 -3.16 -11.98 -17.17
C GLY A 34 -4.66 -11.74 -17.34
N GLN A 35 -5.07 -10.59 -17.91
CA GLN A 35 -6.47 -10.30 -18.26
C GLN A 35 -6.62 -9.97 -19.75
N ASP A 36 -5.97 -8.91 -20.21
CA ASP A 36 -6.03 -8.45 -21.61
C ASP A 36 -5.08 -9.24 -22.51
N ILE A 37 -3.91 -9.61 -21.96
CA ILE A 37 -2.94 -10.47 -22.63
C ILE A 37 -2.48 -11.59 -21.69
N PRO A 38 -2.32 -12.84 -22.17
CA PRO A 38 -1.76 -13.93 -21.35
C PRO A 38 -0.31 -13.61 -20.94
N ALA A 39 0.05 -13.84 -19.68
CA ALA A 39 1.43 -13.75 -19.22
C ALA A 39 2.38 -14.71 -19.97
N LYS A 40 1.90 -15.89 -20.39
CA LYS A 40 2.69 -16.84 -21.20
C LYS A 40 3.11 -16.26 -22.56
N LYS A 41 2.31 -15.34 -23.10
CA LYS A 41 2.65 -14.66 -24.36
C LYS A 41 3.95 -13.85 -24.21
N LEU A 42 4.14 -13.20 -23.06
CA LEU A 42 5.37 -12.46 -22.78
C LEU A 42 6.58 -13.39 -22.74
N GLN A 43 6.44 -14.59 -22.16
CA GLN A 43 7.52 -15.57 -22.12
C GLN A 43 7.90 -16.09 -23.51
N SER A 44 6.94 -16.14 -24.46
CA SER A 44 7.24 -16.56 -25.83
C SER A 44 7.81 -15.45 -26.73
N GLU A 45 7.51 -14.19 -26.43
CA GLU A 45 7.91 -13.04 -27.26
C GLU A 45 9.19 -12.36 -26.79
N PHE A 46 9.60 -12.57 -25.54
CA PHE A 46 10.76 -11.91 -24.93
C PHE A 46 11.73 -12.92 -24.31
N ASP A 47 13.03 -12.66 -24.45
CA ASP A 47 14.10 -13.50 -23.88
C ASP A 47 14.15 -13.47 -22.34
N ALA A 48 13.66 -12.40 -21.73
CA ALA A 48 13.51 -12.26 -20.29
C ALA A 48 12.30 -11.41 -19.92
N VAL A 49 11.66 -11.75 -18.79
CA VAL A 49 10.51 -11.02 -18.24
C VAL A 49 10.78 -10.66 -16.79
N ILE A 50 10.55 -9.39 -16.42
CA ILE A 50 10.64 -8.91 -15.03
C ILE A 50 9.25 -8.51 -14.55
N LEU A 51 8.77 -9.17 -13.51
CA LEU A 51 7.47 -8.87 -12.88
C LEU A 51 7.62 -7.76 -11.83
N CYS A 52 6.90 -6.66 -12.04
CA CYS A 52 6.94 -5.44 -11.22
C CYS A 52 5.53 -4.84 -10.95
N GLY A 53 4.47 -5.63 -11.02
CA GLY A 53 3.06 -5.24 -10.82
C GLY A 53 2.67 -4.88 -9.38
N GLY A 54 3.59 -5.04 -8.43
CA GLY A 54 3.40 -4.67 -7.03
C GLY A 54 2.58 -5.67 -6.20
N ALA A 55 2.24 -5.27 -4.97
CA ALA A 55 1.45 -6.07 -4.02
C ALA A 55 0.06 -5.44 -3.80
N SER A 56 -0.85 -5.64 -4.75
CA SER A 56 -2.15 -4.96 -4.83
C SER A 56 -3.28 -5.60 -4.02
N VAL A 57 -3.09 -6.78 -3.42
CA VAL A 57 -4.16 -7.46 -2.68
C VAL A 57 -4.43 -6.72 -1.37
N ARG A 58 -5.57 -6.05 -1.30
CA ARG A 58 -5.95 -5.19 -0.17
C ARG A 58 -6.37 -5.98 1.05
N ARG A 59 -5.94 -5.54 2.23
CA ARG A 59 -6.43 -6.11 3.49
C ARG A 59 -7.90 -5.71 3.70
N LYS A 60 -8.75 -6.70 3.90
CA LYS A 60 -10.18 -6.51 4.21
C LYS A 60 -10.39 -6.35 5.71
N LEU A 61 -11.54 -5.81 6.08
CA LEU A 61 -12.05 -5.82 7.46
C LEU A 61 -13.40 -6.55 7.46
N PRO A 62 -13.42 -7.89 7.56
CA PRO A 62 -14.62 -8.71 7.40
C PRO A 62 -15.47 -8.70 8.68
N ILE A 63 -16.02 -7.54 9.01
CA ILE A 63 -16.94 -7.33 10.13
C ILE A 63 -18.33 -6.99 9.61
N LYS A 64 -19.34 -7.04 10.48
CA LYS A 64 -20.71 -6.70 10.13
C LYS A 64 -20.80 -5.28 9.55
N GLY A 65 -21.51 -5.15 8.43
CA GLY A 65 -21.71 -3.88 7.71
C GLY A 65 -20.53 -3.41 6.85
N ALA A 66 -19.50 -4.24 6.65
CA ALA A 66 -18.33 -3.88 5.82
C ALA A 66 -18.66 -3.68 4.32
N ASP A 67 -19.85 -4.10 3.90
CA ASP A 67 -20.43 -3.97 2.57
C ASP A 67 -21.33 -2.72 2.40
N LEU A 68 -21.56 -1.95 3.48
CA LEU A 68 -22.35 -0.72 3.42
C LEU A 68 -21.71 0.33 2.50
N LYS A 69 -22.56 1.07 1.79
CA LYS A 69 -22.13 2.23 0.99
C LYS A 69 -21.47 3.26 1.91
N GLY A 70 -20.31 3.75 1.50
CA GLY A 70 -19.50 4.64 2.30
C GLY A 70 -18.43 3.91 3.13
N VAL A 71 -18.39 2.58 3.19
CA VAL A 71 -17.20 1.84 3.64
C VAL A 71 -16.33 1.52 2.42
N VAL A 72 -15.22 2.22 2.26
CA VAL A 72 -14.44 2.23 1.02
C VAL A 72 -12.97 1.91 1.30
N GLN A 73 -12.33 1.16 0.40
CA GLN A 73 -10.88 0.96 0.44
C GLN A 73 -10.15 2.28 0.15
N ALA A 74 -9.14 2.62 0.96
CA ALA A 74 -8.41 3.87 0.84
C ALA A 74 -7.88 4.14 -0.59
N MET A 75 -7.41 3.08 -1.27
CA MET A 75 -6.89 3.21 -2.63
C MET A 75 -7.94 3.59 -3.67
N ASP A 76 -9.21 3.24 -3.49
CA ASP A 76 -10.26 3.66 -4.42
C ASP A 76 -10.51 5.16 -4.29
N PHE A 77 -10.53 5.66 -3.05
CA PHE A 77 -10.65 7.09 -2.75
C PHE A 77 -9.44 7.90 -3.25
N LEU A 78 -8.23 7.48 -2.90
CA LEU A 78 -6.99 8.20 -3.27
C LEU A 78 -6.74 8.17 -4.79
N ALA A 79 -7.00 7.04 -5.45
CA ALA A 79 -6.84 6.95 -6.90
C ALA A 79 -7.83 7.88 -7.63
N GLN A 80 -9.09 7.94 -7.19
CA GLN A 80 -10.05 8.90 -7.75
C GLN A 80 -9.60 10.34 -7.51
N ASN A 81 -9.12 10.68 -6.31
CA ASN A 81 -8.63 12.03 -6.03
C ASN A 81 -7.47 12.43 -6.95
N ASN A 82 -6.45 11.57 -7.08
CA ASN A 82 -5.29 11.86 -7.92
C ASN A 82 -5.67 11.98 -9.40
N ARG A 83 -6.58 11.14 -9.89
CA ARG A 83 -7.14 11.26 -11.25
C ARG A 83 -7.89 12.58 -11.43
N ARG A 84 -8.65 13.03 -10.42
CA ARG A 84 -9.37 14.31 -10.44
C ARG A 84 -8.42 15.50 -10.49
N VAL A 85 -7.33 15.47 -9.73
CA VAL A 85 -6.27 16.49 -9.81
C VAL A 85 -5.61 16.48 -11.19
N GLY A 86 -5.41 15.30 -11.77
CA GLY A 86 -4.94 15.12 -13.15
C GLY A 86 -5.99 15.42 -14.25
N GLY A 87 -7.15 16.02 -13.91
CA GLY A 87 -8.16 16.46 -14.88
C GLY A 87 -9.25 15.45 -15.24
N ILE A 88 -9.22 14.21 -14.73
CA ILE A 88 -10.28 13.22 -14.96
C ILE A 88 -11.43 13.48 -13.98
N THR A 89 -12.57 13.94 -14.49
CA THR A 89 -13.69 14.40 -13.65
C THR A 89 -14.89 13.45 -13.60
N ARG A 90 -14.92 12.39 -14.42
CA ARG A 90 -16.03 11.43 -14.48
C ARG A 90 -15.62 10.11 -13.87
N PHE A 91 -16.40 9.64 -12.91
CA PHE A 91 -16.23 8.35 -12.22
C PHE A 91 -17.58 7.66 -12.12
N GLU A 92 -17.63 6.35 -12.30
CA GLU A 92 -18.89 5.58 -12.19
C GLU A 92 -19.41 5.53 -10.74
N ASN A 93 -18.51 5.33 -9.78
CA ASN A 93 -18.82 5.27 -8.35
C ASN A 93 -18.03 6.35 -7.61
N GLU A 94 -18.53 7.58 -7.61
CA GLU A 94 -17.83 8.71 -7.03
C GLU A 94 -17.71 8.60 -5.50
N VAL A 95 -16.47 8.72 -5.01
CA VAL A 95 -16.18 8.79 -3.57
C VAL A 95 -15.59 10.16 -3.25
N LEU A 96 -16.38 10.97 -2.55
CA LEU A 96 -15.98 12.29 -2.05
C LEU A 96 -16.17 12.37 -0.54
N ALA A 97 -15.27 13.09 0.11
CA ALA A 97 -15.28 13.41 1.53
C ALA A 97 -15.99 14.74 1.85
N ARG A 98 -16.31 15.56 0.83
CA ARG A 98 -16.97 16.86 1.01
C ARG A 98 -18.24 16.73 1.85
N ASP A 99 -18.38 17.60 2.84
CA ASP A 99 -19.53 17.68 3.75
C ASP A 99 -19.82 16.42 4.59
N LYS A 100 -18.85 15.49 4.70
CA LYS A 100 -18.98 14.23 5.45
C LYS A 100 -18.16 14.20 6.73
N HIS A 101 -18.62 13.41 7.69
CA HIS A 101 -17.84 12.93 8.82
C HIS A 101 -17.05 11.69 8.39
N VAL A 102 -15.73 11.83 8.27
CA VAL A 102 -14.86 10.77 7.73
C VAL A 102 -14.13 10.06 8.87
N ILE A 103 -14.14 8.72 8.83
CA ILE A 103 -13.27 7.90 9.67
C ILE A 103 -12.23 7.20 8.80
N VAL A 104 -10.95 7.34 9.15
CA VAL A 104 -9.83 6.67 8.49
C VAL A 104 -9.30 5.58 9.41
N ILE A 105 -9.40 4.31 9.00
CA ILE A 105 -8.93 3.17 9.79
C ILE A 105 -7.54 2.74 9.28
N GLY A 106 -6.51 2.99 10.10
CA GLY A 106 -5.10 2.70 9.79
C GLY A 106 -4.20 3.92 10.01
N GLY A 107 -3.06 3.73 10.70
CA GLY A 107 -2.11 4.81 11.06
C GLY A 107 -0.90 4.98 10.13
N GLY A 108 -0.86 4.24 9.02
CA GLY A 108 0.24 4.31 8.05
C GLY A 108 0.18 5.53 7.10
N ASP A 109 1.11 5.58 6.15
CA ASP A 109 1.19 6.68 5.16
C ASP A 109 -0.09 6.82 4.32
N THR A 110 -0.71 5.71 3.93
CA THR A 110 -2.00 5.69 3.23
C THR A 110 -3.12 6.33 4.05
N GLY A 111 -3.13 6.11 5.37
CA GLY A 111 -4.09 6.76 6.28
C GLY A 111 -3.86 8.27 6.34
N SER A 112 -2.60 8.68 6.48
CA SER A 112 -2.17 10.08 6.42
C SER A 112 -2.58 10.77 5.10
N ASP A 113 -2.50 10.05 3.97
CA ASP A 113 -2.95 10.55 2.66
C ASP A 113 -4.46 10.72 2.59
N CYS A 114 -5.21 9.75 3.14
CA CYS A 114 -6.68 9.82 3.23
C CYS A 114 -7.12 11.02 4.07
N ILE A 115 -6.45 11.28 5.20
CA ILE A 115 -6.74 12.42 6.07
C ILE A 115 -6.58 13.74 5.32
N GLY A 116 -5.40 13.96 4.73
CA GLY A 116 -5.10 15.23 4.05
C GLY A 116 -5.98 15.45 2.82
N THR A 117 -6.30 14.38 2.11
CA THR A 117 -7.24 14.44 0.98
C THR A 117 -8.66 14.75 1.44
N SER A 118 -9.12 14.17 2.54
CA SER A 118 -10.47 14.40 3.08
C SER A 118 -10.68 15.86 3.51
N PHE A 119 -9.72 16.45 4.22
CA PHE A 119 -9.78 17.87 4.57
C PHE A 119 -9.75 18.78 3.35
N ARG A 120 -8.87 18.52 2.38
CA ARG A 120 -8.79 19.30 1.12
C ARG A 120 -10.06 19.21 0.27
N GLN A 121 -10.82 18.14 0.39
CA GLN A 121 -12.14 18.02 -0.25
C GLN A 121 -13.27 18.73 0.52
N GLY A 122 -13.01 19.21 1.75
CA GLY A 122 -14.01 19.89 2.59
C GLY A 122 -14.81 18.96 3.49
N ALA A 123 -14.18 17.92 4.06
CA ALA A 123 -14.82 17.10 5.09
C ALA A 123 -15.22 17.93 6.33
N LYS A 124 -16.36 17.60 6.95
CA LYS A 124 -16.82 18.24 8.19
C LYS A 124 -15.94 17.88 9.38
N SER A 125 -15.49 16.63 9.43
CA SER A 125 -14.56 16.13 10.44
C SER A 125 -13.80 14.93 9.89
N VAL A 126 -12.58 14.72 10.40
CA VAL A 126 -11.79 13.52 10.10
C VAL A 126 -11.27 12.95 11.42
N VAL A 127 -11.58 11.67 11.67
CA VAL A 127 -11.05 10.91 12.82
C VAL A 127 -10.22 9.76 12.29
N ASN A 128 -9.03 9.57 12.84
CA ASN A 128 -8.13 8.49 12.47
C ASN A 128 -8.01 7.48 13.61
N PHE A 129 -8.24 6.21 13.28
CA PHE A 129 -8.15 5.08 14.20
C PHE A 129 -6.90 4.25 13.97
N GLU A 130 -6.22 3.95 15.06
CA GLU A 130 -5.05 3.10 15.10
C GLU A 130 -5.21 2.00 16.17
N ILE A 131 -5.08 0.74 15.74
CA ILE A 131 -5.20 -0.43 16.63
C ILE A 131 -4.01 -0.57 17.59
N MET A 132 -2.89 0.09 17.27
CA MET A 132 -1.70 0.09 18.10
C MET A 132 -1.82 1.18 19.18
N PRO A 133 -1.19 0.99 20.35
CA PRO A 133 -1.09 2.04 21.35
C PRO A 133 -0.32 3.24 20.77
N LYS A 134 -0.58 4.41 21.35
CA LYS A 134 0.13 5.64 20.98
C LYS A 134 1.64 5.45 21.22
N ALA A 135 2.41 5.50 20.14
CA ALA A 135 3.85 5.36 20.21
C ALA A 135 4.51 6.56 20.93
N THR A 136 5.77 6.39 21.34
CA THR A 136 6.58 7.47 21.93
C THR A 136 6.94 8.52 20.89
N THR A 137 7.14 9.77 21.29
CA THR A 137 7.65 10.83 20.39
C THR A 137 9.13 10.62 20.06
N GLU A 138 9.88 10.12 21.03
CA GLU A 138 11.30 9.79 20.89
C GLU A 138 11.53 8.48 20.15
N ARG A 139 12.69 8.38 19.50
CA ARG A 139 13.16 7.13 18.90
C ARG A 139 13.42 6.12 20.03
N PRO A 140 12.88 4.89 19.92
CA PRO A 140 13.21 3.82 20.87
C PRO A 140 14.71 3.52 20.88
N GLU A 141 15.29 3.31 22.08
CA GLU A 141 16.73 3.05 22.27
C GLU A 141 17.19 1.75 21.59
N ASP A 142 16.31 0.75 21.50
CA ASP A 142 16.53 -0.53 20.83
C ASP A 142 16.48 -0.43 19.29
N GLN A 143 16.17 0.76 18.75
CA GLN A 143 16.06 1.03 17.32
C GLN A 143 16.92 2.25 16.92
N PRO A 144 18.24 2.22 17.18
CA PRO A 144 19.13 3.30 16.79
C PRO A 144 19.19 3.42 15.26
N TRP A 145 19.67 4.55 14.74
CA TRP A 145 19.97 4.62 13.32
C TRP A 145 20.97 3.50 12.95
N PRO A 146 20.80 2.79 11.81
CA PRO A 146 19.88 3.04 10.70
C PRO A 146 18.53 2.31 10.77
N PHE A 147 18.17 1.69 11.90
CA PHE A 147 16.87 1.03 12.05
C PHE A 147 15.71 2.01 11.88
N TRP A 148 14.60 1.49 11.34
CA TRP A 148 13.38 2.26 11.18
C TRP A 148 12.73 2.49 12.56
N PRO A 149 12.62 3.74 13.03
CA PRO A 149 12.12 3.99 14.38
C PRO A 149 10.60 3.85 14.44
N MET A 150 10.12 2.98 15.34
CA MET A 150 8.72 2.86 15.74
C MET A 150 8.35 3.96 16.75
N ARG A 151 8.28 5.20 16.25
CA ARG A 151 7.86 6.38 17.01
C ARG A 151 6.58 6.99 16.46
N LEU A 152 5.90 7.81 17.26
CA LEU A 152 4.74 8.58 16.86
C LEU A 152 5.13 9.56 15.75
N ARG A 153 4.53 9.35 14.58
CA ARG A 153 4.69 10.26 13.44
C ARG A 153 3.48 11.18 13.36
N THR A 154 3.76 12.45 13.13
CA THR A 154 2.75 13.47 12.86
C THR A 154 3.11 14.12 11.54
N SER A 155 2.24 13.95 10.54
CA SER A 155 2.40 14.51 9.20
C SER A 155 1.72 15.88 9.11
N SER A 156 1.92 16.59 8.00
CA SER A 156 1.13 17.78 7.66
C SER A 156 -0.37 17.49 7.67
N SER A 157 -0.81 16.39 7.07
CA SER A 157 -2.21 15.95 7.07
C SER A 157 -2.78 15.79 8.48
N HIS A 158 -2.03 15.23 9.42
CA HIS A 158 -2.48 15.11 10.81
C HIS A 158 -2.64 16.49 11.47
N LYS A 159 -1.77 17.45 11.15
CA LYS A 159 -1.81 18.82 11.68
C LYS A 159 -2.97 19.65 11.12
N GLU A 160 -3.69 19.18 10.11
CA GLU A 160 -4.90 19.83 9.57
C GLU A 160 -6.13 19.64 10.48
N GLY A 161 -5.97 18.99 11.63
CA GLY A 161 -7.01 18.91 12.66
C GLY A 161 -7.65 17.53 12.80
N ALA A 162 -7.01 16.46 12.32
CA ALA A 162 -7.52 15.11 12.50
C ALA A 162 -7.46 14.71 13.98
N GLU A 163 -8.59 14.27 14.53
CA GLU A 163 -8.60 13.57 15.80
C GLU A 163 -7.93 12.21 15.61
N ARG A 164 -7.03 11.83 16.51
CA ARG A 164 -6.31 10.55 16.44
C ARG A 164 -6.61 9.72 17.68
N VAL A 165 -7.20 8.55 17.46
CA VAL A 165 -7.59 7.62 18.51
C VAL A 165 -6.76 6.35 18.35
N PHE A 166 -6.06 5.98 19.42
CA PHE A 166 -5.15 4.84 19.46
C PHE A 166 -5.76 3.73 20.30
N SER A 167 -5.19 2.52 20.24
CA SER A 167 -5.69 1.39 21.02
C SER A 167 -7.18 1.15 20.79
N ILE A 168 -7.63 1.22 19.54
CA ILE A 168 -9.05 1.12 19.18
C ILE A 168 -9.27 0.09 18.08
N SER A 169 -10.32 -0.72 18.23
CA SER A 169 -10.76 -1.72 17.24
C SER A 169 -12.20 -1.47 16.82
N THR A 170 -12.50 -1.65 15.52
CA THR A 170 -13.85 -1.51 14.97
C THR A 170 -14.59 -2.84 15.07
N LYS A 171 -15.80 -2.82 15.63
CA LYS A 171 -16.63 -4.00 15.89
C LYS A 171 -17.66 -4.24 14.78
N GLU A 172 -18.35 -3.18 14.36
CA GLU A 172 -19.33 -3.22 13.29
C GLU A 172 -19.54 -1.83 12.69
N PHE A 173 -19.99 -1.81 11.43
CA PHE A 173 -20.52 -0.63 10.77
C PHE A 173 -22.05 -0.64 10.85
N ILE A 174 -22.64 0.51 11.12
CA ILE A 174 -24.07 0.71 11.30
C ILE A 174 -24.57 1.50 10.09
N GLY A 175 -25.62 1.00 9.45
CA GLY A 175 -26.18 1.59 8.24
C GLY A 175 -27.64 2.03 8.38
N ASP A 176 -28.08 2.85 7.45
CA ASP A 176 -29.49 3.19 7.25
C ASP A 176 -30.23 2.14 6.41
N ASP A 177 -31.55 2.29 6.28
CA ASP A 177 -32.40 1.41 5.45
C ASP A 177 -32.06 1.44 3.96
N LYS A 178 -31.25 2.41 3.52
CA LYS A 178 -30.79 2.56 2.13
C LYS A 178 -29.40 1.93 1.91
N GLY A 179 -28.83 1.33 2.96
CA GLY A 179 -27.53 0.66 2.96
C GLY A 179 -26.33 1.61 3.00
N ASN A 180 -26.49 2.86 3.45
CA ASN A 180 -25.38 3.79 3.67
C ASN A 180 -24.90 3.72 5.11
N VAL A 181 -23.58 3.80 5.33
CA VAL A 181 -23.01 3.93 6.68
C VAL A 181 -23.44 5.26 7.31
N THR A 182 -23.85 5.20 8.57
CA THR A 182 -24.24 6.37 9.37
C THR A 182 -23.44 6.46 10.68
N ALA A 183 -22.93 5.32 11.14
CA ALA A 183 -22.06 5.22 12.29
C ALA A 183 -21.20 3.94 12.24
N LEU A 184 -20.25 3.84 13.16
CA LEU A 184 -19.58 2.58 13.48
C LEU A 184 -19.43 2.44 14.99
N LYS A 185 -19.33 1.19 15.44
CA LYS A 185 -19.05 0.87 16.84
C LYS A 185 -17.60 0.43 17.01
N THR A 186 -16.95 0.97 18.02
CA THR A 186 -15.58 0.59 18.42
C THR A 186 -15.55 0.02 19.82
N VAL A 187 -14.41 -0.58 20.17
CA VAL A 187 -14.02 -0.92 21.53
C VAL A 187 -12.54 -0.54 21.71
N GLU A 188 -12.16 -0.12 22.91
CA GLU A 188 -10.75 0.05 23.25
C GLU A 188 -10.07 -1.33 23.38
N VAL A 189 -8.79 -1.38 23.02
CA VAL A 189 -8.00 -2.61 22.99
C VAL A 189 -6.61 -2.39 23.57
N ALA A 190 -6.10 -3.42 24.25
CA ALA A 190 -4.75 -3.48 24.75
C ALA A 190 -4.02 -4.69 24.15
N TRP A 191 -2.75 -4.51 23.81
CA TRP A 191 -1.89 -5.61 23.37
C TRP A 191 -1.20 -6.24 24.57
N GLU A 192 -1.51 -7.50 24.84
CA GLU A 192 -0.78 -8.30 25.82
C GLU A 192 0.39 -8.98 25.15
N LYS A 193 1.60 -8.70 25.66
CA LYS A 193 2.85 -9.30 25.17
C LYS A 193 3.40 -10.24 26.24
N VAL A 194 3.40 -11.53 25.94
CA VAL A 194 4.05 -12.56 26.76
C VAL A 194 5.32 -13.03 26.03
N PRO A 195 6.50 -13.04 26.68
CA PRO A 195 7.73 -13.51 26.06
C PRO A 195 7.57 -14.91 25.46
N GLY A 196 8.03 -15.09 24.22
CA GLY A 196 7.92 -16.35 23.49
C GLY A 196 6.54 -16.64 22.86
N GLN A 197 5.54 -15.78 23.09
CA GLN A 197 4.21 -15.92 22.49
C GLN A 197 3.91 -14.78 21.51
N ARG A 198 2.97 -15.03 20.60
CA ARG A 198 2.45 -13.97 19.74
C ARG A 198 1.66 -12.97 20.59
N PRO A 199 1.80 -11.65 20.35
CA PRO A 199 0.98 -10.65 21.03
C PRO A 199 -0.51 -10.94 20.82
N VAL A 200 -1.29 -10.84 21.89
CA VAL A 200 -2.74 -11.04 21.88
C VAL A 200 -3.43 -9.70 22.07
N LEU A 201 -4.43 -9.43 21.23
CA LEU A 201 -5.28 -8.26 21.36
C LEU A 201 -6.41 -8.56 22.35
N LYS A 202 -6.51 -7.79 23.43
CA LYS A 202 -7.59 -7.87 24.41
C LYS A 202 -8.49 -6.64 24.30
N GLU A 203 -9.80 -6.88 24.21
CA GLU A 203 -10.81 -5.82 24.31
C GLU A 203 -10.97 -5.38 25.76
N ILE A 204 -11.20 -4.10 25.98
CA ILE A 204 -11.49 -3.52 27.30
C ILE A 204 -13.03 -3.49 27.43
N PRO A 205 -13.65 -4.36 28.26
CA PRO A 205 -15.10 -4.43 28.37
C PRO A 205 -15.70 -3.11 28.88
N GLY A 206 -16.82 -2.68 28.31
CA GLY A 206 -17.50 -1.44 28.70
C GLY A 206 -16.91 -0.17 28.07
N SER A 207 -15.89 -0.29 27.22
CA SER A 207 -15.30 0.82 26.46
C SER A 207 -15.95 1.03 25.08
N GLU A 208 -17.07 0.34 24.82
CA GLU A 208 -17.74 0.44 23.53
C GLU A 208 -18.23 1.86 23.27
N LYS A 209 -17.94 2.37 22.08
CA LYS A 209 -18.33 3.71 21.67
C LYS A 209 -18.85 3.70 20.25
N GLU A 210 -19.94 4.44 20.02
CA GLU A 210 -20.45 4.71 18.69
C GLU A 210 -19.88 6.03 18.15
N TRP A 211 -19.51 6.02 16.87
CA TRP A 211 -18.96 7.17 16.17
C TRP A 211 -19.78 7.44 14.92
N LYS A 212 -20.40 8.62 14.86
CA LYS A 212 -21.10 9.08 13.65
C LYS A 212 -20.11 9.21 12.49
N CYS A 213 -20.45 8.64 11.34
CA CYS A 213 -19.66 8.76 10.12
C CYS A 213 -20.52 8.56 8.86
N ASP A 214 -20.17 9.28 7.79
CA ASP A 214 -20.81 9.14 6.48
C ASP A 214 -19.86 8.48 5.45
N LEU A 215 -18.57 8.37 5.81
CA LEU A 215 -17.52 7.75 4.99
C LEU A 215 -16.46 7.13 5.89
N VAL A 216 -16.16 5.86 5.65
CA VAL A 216 -15.06 5.12 6.27
C VAL A 216 -14.05 4.76 5.19
N LEU A 217 -12.79 5.12 5.42
CA LEU A 217 -11.66 4.82 4.53
C LEU A 217 -10.77 3.75 5.18
N LEU A 218 -10.75 2.56 4.59
CA LEU A 218 -9.96 1.42 5.04
C LEU A 218 -8.52 1.53 4.53
N ALA A 219 -7.61 2.02 5.38
CA ALA A 219 -6.18 2.17 5.11
C ALA A 219 -5.37 1.05 5.82
N LEU A 220 -5.79 -0.20 5.62
CA LEU A 220 -5.33 -1.38 6.38
C LEU A 220 -4.07 -2.03 5.80
N GLY A 221 -3.57 -1.51 4.68
CA GLY A 221 -2.44 -2.06 3.93
C GLY A 221 -2.85 -3.19 2.98
N PHE A 222 -1.84 -3.93 2.54
CA PHE A 222 -1.98 -4.99 1.54
C PHE A 222 -1.35 -6.28 2.07
N THR A 223 -1.79 -7.42 1.53
CA THR A 223 -1.34 -8.74 1.96
C THR A 223 -0.30 -9.35 1.04
N GLY A 224 -0.25 -8.99 -0.25
CA GLY A 224 0.71 -9.54 -1.21
C GLY A 224 0.36 -9.23 -2.67
N SER A 225 1.02 -9.95 -3.58
CA SER A 225 0.78 -9.89 -5.03
C SER A 225 -0.55 -10.56 -5.40
N GLU A 226 -1.13 -10.12 -6.51
CA GLU A 226 -2.16 -10.91 -7.18
C GLU A 226 -1.58 -12.24 -7.69
N MET A 227 -2.42 -13.27 -7.72
CA MET A 227 -2.04 -14.63 -8.09
C MET A 227 -2.12 -14.90 -9.58
N THR A 228 -2.89 -14.12 -10.35
CA THR A 228 -3.20 -14.39 -11.77
C THR A 228 -1.96 -14.69 -12.61
N ILE A 229 -0.96 -13.81 -12.57
CA ILE A 229 0.29 -14.00 -13.32
C ILE A 229 1.11 -15.17 -12.77
N ALA A 230 1.12 -15.34 -11.45
CA ALA A 230 1.84 -16.43 -10.80
C ALA A 230 1.26 -17.80 -11.18
N ASP A 231 -0.06 -17.94 -11.15
CA ASP A 231 -0.78 -19.15 -11.53
C ASP A 231 -0.58 -19.46 -13.02
N GLU A 232 -0.65 -18.45 -13.89
CA GLU A 232 -0.49 -18.64 -15.33
C GLU A 232 0.93 -19.11 -15.69
N LEU A 233 1.95 -18.53 -15.06
CA LEU A 233 3.35 -18.86 -15.30
C LEU A 233 3.87 -20.04 -14.46
N GLY A 234 3.09 -20.53 -13.49
CA GLY A 234 3.52 -21.60 -12.58
C GLY A 234 4.60 -21.16 -11.59
N LEU A 235 4.49 -19.94 -11.07
CA LEU A 235 5.46 -19.34 -10.15
C LEU A 235 5.19 -19.73 -8.69
N ASP A 236 6.27 -20.03 -7.97
CA ASP A 236 6.20 -20.25 -6.52
C ASP A 236 5.89 -18.94 -5.78
N MET A 237 5.08 -19.04 -4.72
CA MET A 237 4.79 -17.93 -3.81
C MET A 237 5.49 -18.12 -2.46
N ASP A 238 5.80 -17.02 -1.79
CA ASP A 238 6.26 -17.04 -0.40
C ASP A 238 5.06 -17.19 0.57
N PRO A 239 5.31 -17.45 1.88
CA PRO A 239 4.23 -17.55 2.87
C PRO A 239 3.39 -16.27 3.07
N ARG A 240 3.80 -15.15 2.48
CA ARG A 240 3.12 -13.86 2.49
C ARG A 240 2.47 -13.55 1.14
N THR A 241 2.30 -14.53 0.26
CA THR A 241 1.65 -14.37 -1.05
C THR A 241 2.35 -13.37 -1.98
N ASN A 242 3.66 -13.17 -1.83
CA ASN A 242 4.49 -12.51 -2.84
C ASN A 242 5.13 -13.55 -3.76
N ILE A 243 5.48 -13.17 -4.98
CA ILE A 243 6.19 -14.08 -5.89
C ILE A 243 7.58 -14.36 -5.32
N LYS A 244 7.87 -15.64 -5.14
CA LYS A 244 9.12 -16.10 -4.53
C LYS A 244 10.26 -15.94 -5.52
N ALA A 245 11.24 -15.13 -5.14
CA ALA A 245 12.52 -15.05 -5.81
C ALA A 245 13.66 -14.76 -4.84
N SER A 246 14.85 -15.22 -5.22
CA SER A 246 16.06 -15.00 -4.42
C SER A 246 16.46 -13.53 -4.39
N VAL A 247 16.86 -13.02 -3.22
CA VAL A 247 17.44 -11.67 -3.08
C VAL A 247 18.81 -11.54 -3.74
N ALA A 248 19.47 -12.66 -4.04
CA ALA A 248 20.81 -12.68 -4.61
C ALA A 248 20.84 -12.60 -6.13
N ASN A 249 19.72 -12.89 -6.82
CA ASN A 249 19.65 -12.87 -8.27
C ASN A 249 18.28 -12.54 -8.88
N TYR A 250 17.24 -12.39 -8.05
CA TYR A 250 15.87 -12.02 -8.44
C TYR A 250 15.18 -13.02 -9.37
N LYS A 251 15.75 -14.23 -9.52
CA LYS A 251 15.18 -15.31 -10.33
C LYS A 251 14.04 -16.00 -9.58
N THR A 252 12.99 -16.32 -10.32
CA THR A 252 11.91 -17.21 -9.87
C THR A 252 12.28 -18.68 -10.10
N ASN A 253 11.35 -19.60 -9.83
CA ASN A 253 11.48 -21.01 -10.20
C ASN A 253 11.39 -21.25 -11.72
N VAL A 254 10.92 -20.28 -12.51
CA VAL A 254 10.76 -20.38 -13.96
C VAL A 254 11.93 -19.67 -14.67
N PRO A 255 12.72 -20.38 -15.51
CA PRO A 255 13.81 -19.77 -16.28
C PRO A 255 13.34 -18.60 -17.14
N GLY A 256 14.15 -17.53 -17.18
CA GLY A 256 13.83 -16.30 -17.92
C GLY A 256 12.83 -15.37 -17.22
N VAL A 257 12.25 -15.79 -16.08
CA VAL A 257 11.30 -14.96 -15.31
C VAL A 257 11.93 -14.49 -13.99
N PHE A 258 11.93 -13.18 -13.82
CA PHE A 258 12.45 -12.46 -12.67
C PHE A 258 11.32 -11.66 -12.00
N VAL A 259 11.52 -11.25 -10.74
CA VAL A 259 10.57 -10.38 -10.04
C VAL A 259 11.32 -9.41 -9.13
N ALA A 260 10.86 -8.16 -9.07
CA ALA A 260 11.47 -7.13 -8.25
C ALA A 260 10.44 -6.20 -7.60
N GLY A 261 10.87 -5.49 -6.56
CA GLY A 261 10.06 -4.50 -5.87
C GLY A 261 8.93 -5.15 -5.06
N ASP A 262 7.81 -4.45 -4.93
CA ASP A 262 6.74 -4.87 -4.03
C ASP A 262 6.12 -6.22 -4.41
N GLN A 263 6.19 -6.66 -5.67
CA GLN A 263 5.66 -7.97 -6.08
C GLN A 263 6.46 -9.15 -5.52
N ARG A 264 7.75 -8.92 -5.20
CA ARG A 264 8.64 -9.88 -4.52
C ARG A 264 8.70 -9.65 -3.02
N ARG A 265 8.84 -8.39 -2.59
CA ARG A 265 9.10 -7.99 -1.20
C ARG A 265 7.83 -7.87 -0.36
N GLY A 266 6.68 -7.64 -1.00
CA GLY A 266 5.52 -7.01 -0.39
C GLY A 266 5.68 -5.49 -0.30
N GLN A 267 4.59 -4.80 0.04
CA GLN A 267 4.54 -3.33 0.14
C GLN A 267 5.70 -2.76 0.97
N SER A 268 6.47 -1.86 0.36
CA SER A 268 7.61 -1.23 1.01
C SER A 268 7.80 0.23 0.58
N LEU A 269 8.94 0.81 0.94
CA LEU A 269 9.30 2.16 0.53
C LEU A 269 9.71 2.19 -0.94
N ILE A 270 9.45 3.30 -1.63
CA ILE A 270 9.85 3.53 -3.03
C ILE A 270 11.34 3.24 -3.25
N VAL A 271 12.20 3.62 -2.29
CA VAL A 271 13.63 3.39 -2.39
C VAL A 271 13.98 1.91 -2.50
N TRP A 272 13.23 1.01 -1.83
CA TRP A 272 13.43 -0.44 -1.95
C TRP A 272 13.05 -0.94 -3.34
N ALA A 273 11.93 -0.49 -3.90
CA ALA A 273 11.53 -0.85 -5.26
C ALA A 273 12.57 -0.44 -6.30
N ILE A 274 13.10 0.79 -6.22
CA ILE A 274 14.20 1.26 -7.09
C ILE A 274 15.45 0.39 -6.87
N SER A 275 15.78 0.11 -5.62
CA SER A 275 16.91 -0.71 -5.23
C SER A 275 16.86 -2.11 -5.83
N GLU A 276 15.71 -2.78 -5.75
CA GLU A 276 15.51 -4.12 -6.29
C GLU A 276 15.48 -4.11 -7.82
N GLY A 277 14.84 -3.11 -8.45
CA GLY A 277 14.85 -2.97 -9.91
C GLY A 277 16.27 -2.85 -10.47
N ARG A 278 17.14 -2.06 -9.85
CA ARG A 278 18.56 -1.93 -10.26
C ARG A 278 19.34 -3.23 -10.14
N GLN A 279 19.08 -4.00 -9.10
CA GLN A 279 19.73 -5.31 -8.91
C GLN A 279 19.20 -6.34 -9.90
N ALA A 280 17.89 -6.42 -10.08
CA ALA A 280 17.28 -7.30 -11.06
C ALA A 280 17.83 -7.02 -12.46
N ALA A 281 17.99 -5.74 -12.84
CA ALA A 281 18.59 -5.36 -14.11
C ALA A 281 19.99 -5.96 -14.33
N TYR A 282 20.89 -5.90 -13.33
CA TYR A 282 22.21 -6.54 -13.40
C TYR A 282 22.12 -8.05 -13.68
N HIS A 283 21.23 -8.74 -12.96
CA HIS A 283 21.11 -10.20 -13.06
C HIS A 283 20.40 -10.65 -14.34
N VAL A 284 19.47 -9.85 -14.85
CA VAL A 284 18.82 -10.06 -16.15
C VAL A 284 19.82 -9.82 -17.27
N ASP A 285 20.60 -8.74 -17.21
CA ASP A 285 21.69 -8.46 -18.17
C ASP A 285 22.72 -9.60 -18.19
N THR A 286 23.16 -10.06 -17.02
CA THR A 286 24.04 -11.24 -16.91
C THR A 286 23.40 -12.50 -17.49
N TYR A 287 22.08 -12.68 -17.33
CA TYR A 287 21.37 -13.84 -17.88
C TYR A 287 21.30 -13.81 -19.41
N LEU A 288 21.09 -12.62 -20.00
CA LEU A 288 21.00 -12.43 -21.45
C LEU A 288 22.37 -12.42 -22.13
N MET A 289 23.36 -11.78 -21.51
CA MET A 289 24.66 -11.48 -22.12
C MET A 289 25.81 -12.37 -21.62
N GLY A 290 25.60 -13.11 -20.53
CA GLY A 290 26.62 -13.93 -19.87
C GLY A 290 27.45 -13.18 -18.81
N GLU A 291 27.61 -11.87 -18.95
CA GLU A 291 28.23 -10.96 -17.97
C GLU A 291 27.49 -9.62 -17.94
N SER A 292 27.69 -8.81 -16.89
CA SER A 292 27.11 -7.47 -16.81
C SER A 292 28.13 -6.44 -16.35
N LYS A 293 28.06 -5.24 -16.93
CA LYS A 293 28.81 -4.05 -16.49
C LYS A 293 27.97 -3.11 -15.63
N LEU A 294 26.71 -3.46 -15.36
CA LEU A 294 25.85 -2.66 -14.51
C LEU A 294 26.36 -2.70 -13.05
N PRO A 295 26.18 -1.62 -12.28
CA PRO A 295 26.59 -1.62 -10.88
C PRO A 295 25.60 -2.39 -10.02
N LEU A 296 26.13 -3.25 -9.15
CA LEU A 296 25.42 -3.75 -7.98
C LEU A 296 25.51 -2.73 -6.84
N LYS A 297 24.61 -2.85 -5.87
CA LYS A 297 24.67 -2.08 -4.62
C LYS A 297 25.98 -2.39 -3.89
N GLY A 298 26.63 -1.33 -3.42
CA GLY A 298 27.83 -1.44 -2.61
C GLY A 298 27.51 -1.81 -1.16
N GLU A 299 28.56 -2.00 -0.37
CA GLU A 299 28.41 -2.05 1.09
C GLU A 299 28.08 -0.64 1.59
N GLY A 300 26.83 -0.42 2.02
CA GLY A 300 26.38 0.86 2.62
C GLY A 300 25.08 1.45 2.06
N ASP A 301 24.58 1.01 0.91
CA ASP A 301 23.41 1.63 0.26
C ASP A 301 22.10 1.42 1.05
N LEU A 302 21.78 0.16 1.35
CA LEU A 302 20.67 -0.26 2.21
C LEU A 302 21.06 -1.58 2.89
N PRO A 303 20.63 -1.85 4.13
CA PRO A 303 20.95 -3.10 4.81
C PRO A 303 20.46 -4.31 4.00
N ARG A 304 21.26 -5.38 3.94
CA ARG A 304 20.85 -6.64 3.31
C ARG A 304 19.83 -7.33 4.23
N VAL A 305 18.56 -6.90 4.18
CA VAL A 305 17.43 -7.46 4.95
C VAL A 305 16.60 -8.36 4.07
#